data_AF-A0A091NQ79-F1
#
_entry.id   AF-A0A091NQ79-F1
#
_cell.length_a   1.000
_cell.length_b   1.000
_cell.length_c   1.000
_cell.angle_alpha   90.00
_cell.angle_beta   90.00
_cell.angle_gamma   90.00
#
_symmetry.space_group_name_H-M   'P 1'
#
loop_
_entity.id
_entity.type
_entity.pdbx_description
1 polymer ?
#
loop_
_entity_poly.entity_id
_entity_poly.type
_entity_poly.pdbx_seq_one_letter_code
_entity_poly.pdbx_strand_id
1 'polypeptide(L)'
;AMMEETKLTRFQRRCLMDCVKRGGTLPLQCHSTSSKELSPTAPAFSPPVCQHSRLSAKPHLRPAKVCQAGDAYTREKFKPRARRDLEKEKQRLQNILATGKDVVEHKVKQVLVRTKEEEIPEPDRFEELVNEVRERREFLAEMEALGQGKKYQGIILTEISQKMREMEILDKKRSEEMREIMTKDFTGGNRS
;
A
#
# COMPACT_ATOMS: atom_id res chain seq x y z
N ALA A 1 23.76 21.02 9.62
CA ALA A 1 22.79 20.26 10.45
C ALA A 1 21.75 21.20 11.03
N MET A 2 20.49 20.78 11.26
CA MET A 2 19.37 21.67 11.59
C MET A 2 19.59 22.61 12.80
N MET A 3 20.45 22.24 13.77
CA MET A 3 20.82 23.09 14.91
C MET A 3 21.76 24.27 14.57
N GLU A 4 22.54 24.16 13.50
CA GLU A 4 23.51 25.19 13.10
C GLU A 4 22.85 26.37 12.37
N GLU A 5 21.69 26.12 11.77
CA GLU A 5 20.90 27.09 11.01
C GLU A 5 19.96 27.91 11.93
N THR A 6 19.77 27.46 13.18
CA THR A 6 18.98 28.17 14.18
C THR A 6 19.82 29.23 14.90
N LYS A 7 19.30 30.46 15.04
CA LYS A 7 19.93 31.59 15.75
C LYS A 7 19.96 31.39 17.29
N LEU A 8 20.36 30.22 17.75
CA LEU A 8 20.48 29.87 19.17
C LEU A 8 21.84 30.29 19.74
N THR A 9 21.85 30.75 20.99
CA THR A 9 23.09 31.03 21.72
C THR A 9 23.88 29.74 21.93
N ARG A 10 25.22 29.81 22.01
CA ARG A 10 26.09 28.63 22.25
C ARG A 10 25.63 27.78 23.45
N PHE A 11 25.16 28.42 24.52
CA PHE A 11 24.62 27.75 25.70
C PHE A 11 23.35 26.94 25.42
N GLN A 12 22.39 27.51 24.69
CA GLN A 12 21.15 26.84 24.30
C GLN A 12 21.44 25.63 23.41
N ARG A 13 22.38 25.77 22.46
CA ARG A 13 22.83 24.64 21.62
C ARG A 13 23.41 23.51 22.46
N ARG A 14 24.27 23.82 23.45
CA ARG A 14 24.85 22.81 24.34
C ARG A 14 23.78 22.09 25.16
N CYS A 15 22.86 22.83 25.77
CA CYS A 15 21.78 22.27 26.58
C CYS A 15 20.90 21.29 25.78
N LEU A 16 20.49 21.68 24.57
CA LEU A 16 19.68 20.83 23.70
C LEU A 16 20.45 19.57 23.26
N MET A 17 21.71 19.71 22.87
CA MET A 17 22.55 18.58 22.47
C MET A 17 22.76 17.59 23.60
N ASP A 18 22.96 18.07 24.82
CA ASP A 18 23.15 17.20 25.98
C ASP A 18 21.88 16.41 26.33
N CYS A 19 20.69 17.01 26.18
CA CYS A 19 19.40 16.30 26.35
C CYS A 19 19.23 15.17 25.33
N VAL A 20 19.55 15.44 24.06
CA VAL A 20 19.50 14.44 22.98
C VAL A 20 20.47 13.29 23.25
N LYS A 21 21.70 13.59 23.66
CA LYS A 21 22.72 12.58 23.97
C LYS A 21 22.35 11.70 25.17
N ARG A 22 21.71 12.27 26.19
CA ARG A 22 21.24 11.53 27.37
C ARG A 22 19.91 10.79 27.15
N GLY A 23 19.24 10.99 26.02
CA GLY A 23 17.94 10.38 25.73
C GLY A 23 16.79 10.90 26.59
N GLY A 24 16.92 12.10 27.15
CA GLY A 24 15.90 12.73 27.98
C GLY A 24 14.87 13.54 27.19
N THR A 25 13.83 14.02 27.86
CA THR A 25 12.84 14.93 27.26
C THR A 25 13.47 16.30 26.95
N LEU A 26 13.01 16.95 25.87
CA LEU A 26 13.52 18.26 25.47
C LEU A 26 13.02 19.37 26.42
N PRO A 27 13.88 20.34 26.79
CA PRO A 27 13.51 21.42 27.69
C PRO A 27 12.50 22.38 27.03
N LEU A 28 11.40 22.66 27.73
CA LEU A 28 10.35 23.59 27.26
C LEU A 28 10.81 25.05 27.22
N GLN A 29 11.82 25.41 28.02
CA GLN A 29 12.37 26.77 28.06
C GLN A 29 13.88 26.72 28.32
N CYS A 30 14.66 27.23 27.36
CA CYS A 30 16.11 27.43 27.52
C CYS A 30 16.38 28.91 27.75
N HIS A 31 16.72 29.29 28.98
CA HIS A 31 17.04 30.68 29.30
C HIS A 31 18.33 31.10 28.57
N SER A 32 18.25 32.22 27.84
CA SER A 32 19.40 32.89 27.26
C SER A 32 20.22 33.47 28.40
N THR A 33 21.39 32.87 28.65
CA THR A 33 22.42 33.28 29.62
C THR A 33 22.09 34.57 30.38
N SER A 34 21.44 34.44 31.53
CA SER A 34 21.32 35.54 32.48
C SER A 34 21.44 34.94 33.87
N SER A 35 22.55 35.26 34.53
CA SER A 35 22.77 35.05 35.95
C SER A 35 21.69 35.80 36.73
N LYS A 36 20.55 35.15 36.95
CA LYS A 36 19.63 35.52 38.01
C LYS A 36 19.10 34.22 38.62
N GLU A 37 19.87 33.75 39.58
CA GLU A 37 19.47 32.76 40.56
C GLU A 37 18.16 33.24 41.20
N LEU A 38 17.07 32.53 40.94
CA LEU A 38 15.83 32.71 41.70
C LEU A 38 15.92 31.76 42.89
N SER A 39 16.34 32.30 44.03
CA SER A 39 16.11 31.66 45.31
C SER A 39 14.59 31.57 45.58
N PRO A 40 14.10 30.50 46.21
CA PRO A 40 12.71 30.42 46.61
C PRO A 40 12.48 31.33 47.82
N THR A 41 11.92 32.53 47.60
CA THR A 41 11.41 33.35 48.70
C THR A 41 10.00 32.89 49.07
N ALA A 42 9.79 32.69 50.37
CA ALA A 42 8.54 32.29 51.03
C ALA A 42 7.34 33.17 50.63
N PRO A 43 6.10 32.66 50.70
CA PRO A 43 4.92 33.42 50.32
C PRO A 43 4.55 34.37 51.45
N ALA A 44 4.71 35.67 51.21
CA ALA A 44 4.21 36.68 52.12
C ALA A 44 3.36 37.68 51.33
N PHE A 45 2.14 37.87 51.84
CA PHE A 45 1.19 38.94 51.59
C PHE A 45 0.29 38.84 50.34
N SER A 46 -1.00 38.77 50.63
CA SER A 46 -2.14 38.92 49.71
C SER A 46 -2.05 40.22 48.91
N PRO A 47 -2.43 40.24 47.62
CA PRO A 47 -2.45 41.48 46.85
C PRO A 47 -3.61 42.38 47.31
N PRO A 48 -3.47 43.72 47.22
CA PRO A 48 -4.57 44.62 47.49
C PRO A 48 -5.64 44.42 46.42
N VAL A 49 -6.91 44.43 46.82
CA VAL A 49 -8.06 44.34 45.94
C VAL A 49 -8.04 45.56 45.00
N CYS A 50 -7.53 45.38 43.79
CA CYS A 50 -7.69 46.35 42.72
C CYS A 50 -9.18 46.51 42.44
N GLN A 51 -9.75 47.67 42.80
CA GLN A 51 -11.05 48.07 42.27
C GLN A 51 -10.90 48.27 40.76
N HIS A 52 -11.29 47.27 39.99
CA HIS A 52 -11.36 47.38 38.55
C HIS A 52 -12.45 48.40 38.22
N SER A 53 -12.03 49.59 37.79
CA SER A 53 -12.90 50.53 37.07
C SER A 53 -13.64 49.72 35.99
N ARG A 54 -14.97 49.62 36.12
CA ARG A 54 -15.83 48.95 35.13
C ARG A 54 -15.86 49.83 33.87
N LEU A 55 -14.78 49.75 33.10
CA LEU A 55 -14.75 50.26 31.73
C LEU A 55 -15.90 49.57 31.00
N SER A 56 -16.80 50.35 30.41
CA SER A 56 -17.86 49.85 29.53
C SER A 56 -17.21 48.88 28.55
N ALA A 57 -17.50 47.59 28.72
CA ALA A 57 -16.93 46.53 27.92
C ALA A 57 -17.52 46.68 26.53
N LYS A 58 -16.83 47.47 25.69
CA LYS A 58 -17.07 47.43 24.25
C LYS A 58 -16.99 45.97 23.86
N PRO A 59 -18.00 45.40 23.18
CA PRO A 59 -17.91 44.03 22.72
C PRO A 59 -16.67 43.93 21.84
N HIS A 60 -15.61 43.30 22.36
CA HIS A 60 -14.36 43.02 21.63
C HIS A 60 -14.57 42.00 20.51
N LEU A 61 -15.78 41.44 20.42
CA LEU A 61 -16.17 40.46 19.42
C LEU A 61 -16.65 41.17 18.14
N ARG A 62 -16.12 40.72 17.01
CA ARG A 62 -16.56 41.18 15.70
C ARG A 62 -17.99 40.68 15.42
N PRO A 63 -18.89 41.52 14.87
CA PRO A 63 -20.23 41.09 14.47
C PRO A 63 -20.16 39.94 13.46
N ALA A 64 -21.11 39.00 13.54
CA ALA A 64 -21.13 37.80 12.70
C ALA A 64 -21.05 38.11 11.19
N LYS A 65 -21.69 39.19 10.74
CA LYS A 65 -21.64 39.65 9.34
C LYS A 65 -20.23 39.99 8.88
N VAL A 66 -19.39 40.57 9.75
CA VAL A 66 -18.00 40.92 9.43
C VAL A 66 -17.13 39.66 9.36
N CYS A 67 -17.39 38.69 10.24
CA CYS A 67 -16.71 37.39 10.19
C CYS A 67 -17.06 36.62 8.91
N GLN A 68 -18.31 36.71 8.44
CA GLN A 68 -18.82 36.03 7.25
C GLN A 68 -18.60 36.78 5.92
N ALA A 69 -18.16 38.05 5.95
CA ALA A 69 -18.07 38.90 4.76
C ALA A 69 -16.99 38.47 3.75
N GLY A 70 -16.06 37.59 4.14
CA GLY A 70 -15.05 37.04 3.25
C GLY A 70 -15.35 35.60 2.83
N ASP A 71 -14.53 35.06 1.95
CA ASP A 71 -14.63 33.67 1.49
C ASP A 71 -14.06 32.64 2.48
N ALA A 72 -13.82 33.02 3.74
CA ALA A 72 -13.19 32.17 4.75
C ALA A 72 -14.00 30.90 5.07
N TYR A 73 -15.32 30.94 4.86
CA TYR A 73 -16.21 29.79 5.05
C TYR A 73 -16.58 29.10 3.73
N THR A 74 -16.11 29.62 2.60
CA THR A 74 -16.38 29.07 1.28
C THR A 74 -15.44 27.89 1.04
N ARG A 75 -16.00 26.70 0.84
CA ARG A 75 -15.20 25.50 0.57
C ARG A 75 -14.48 25.64 -0.77
N GLU A 76 -13.18 25.33 -0.79
CA GLU A 76 -12.40 25.29 -2.03
C GLU A 76 -13.05 24.33 -3.04
N LYS A 77 -13.23 24.82 -4.28
CA LYS A 77 -13.74 24.00 -5.37
C LYS A 77 -12.60 23.15 -5.92
N PHE A 78 -12.85 21.85 -6.11
CA PHE A 78 -11.90 20.96 -6.77
C PHE A 78 -11.53 21.51 -8.16
N LYS A 79 -10.24 21.75 -8.37
CA LYS A 79 -9.70 22.10 -9.69
C LYS A 79 -8.94 20.89 -10.22
N PRO A 80 -9.50 20.15 -11.19
CA PRO A 80 -8.78 19.03 -11.80
C PRO A 80 -7.48 19.56 -12.41
N ARG A 81 -6.34 19.05 -11.95
CA ARG A 81 -5.06 19.27 -12.63
C ARG A 81 -5.01 18.39 -13.86
N ALA A 82 -4.34 18.86 -14.91
CA ALA A 82 -3.99 18.01 -16.05
C ALA A 82 -3.30 16.75 -15.52
N ARG A 83 -3.89 15.58 -15.81
CA ARG A 83 -3.36 14.30 -15.37
C ARG A 83 -2.06 14.07 -16.15
N ARG A 84 -0.96 13.82 -15.43
CA ARG A 84 0.25 13.30 -16.07
C ARG A 84 -0.08 11.91 -16.62
N ASP A 85 0.54 11.55 -17.72
CA ASP A 85 0.40 10.20 -18.26
C ASP A 85 0.99 9.20 -17.26
N LEU A 86 0.10 8.39 -16.67
CA LEU A 86 0.48 7.44 -15.62
C LEU A 86 1.46 6.39 -16.13
N GLU A 87 1.35 6.01 -17.41
CA GLU A 87 2.23 4.99 -17.97
C GLU A 87 3.64 5.53 -18.15
N LYS A 88 3.78 6.81 -18.53
CA LYS A 88 5.08 7.48 -18.59
C LYS A 88 5.72 7.63 -17.22
N GLU A 89 4.95 7.99 -16.20
CA GLU A 89 5.48 8.11 -14.82
C GLU A 89 5.89 6.75 -14.26
N LYS A 90 5.12 5.70 -14.54
CA LYS A 90 5.45 4.33 -14.17
C LYS A 90 6.74 3.87 -14.83
N GLN A 91 6.89 4.08 -16.15
CA GLN A 91 8.12 3.73 -16.87
C GLN A 91 9.33 4.52 -16.34
N ARG A 92 9.16 5.82 -16.10
CA ARG A 92 10.18 6.67 -15.47
C ARG A 92 10.63 6.12 -14.12
N LEU A 93 9.69 5.80 -13.24
CA LEU A 93 10.00 5.24 -11.92
C LEU A 93 10.67 3.86 -12.02
N GLN A 94 10.22 3.00 -12.94
CA GLN A 94 10.89 1.72 -13.22
C GLN A 94 12.36 1.92 -13.63
N ASN A 95 12.64 2.85 -14.54
CA ASN A 95 14.00 3.16 -14.98
C ASN A 95 14.88 3.68 -13.84
N ILE A 96 14.32 4.56 -12.99
CA ILE A 96 15.00 5.09 -11.80
C ILE A 96 15.29 3.96 -10.80
N LEU A 97 14.34 3.07 -10.52
CA LEU A 97 14.54 1.99 -9.56
C LEU A 97 15.52 0.93 -10.08
N ALA A 98 15.46 0.60 -11.36
CA ALA A 98 16.31 -0.42 -11.96
C ALA A 98 17.75 0.07 -12.22
N THR A 99 17.89 1.28 -12.78
CA THR A 99 19.18 1.79 -13.29
C THR A 99 19.70 3.00 -12.50
N GLY A 100 18.88 3.57 -11.60
CA GLY A 100 19.23 4.78 -10.85
C GLY A 100 19.16 6.07 -11.67
N LYS A 101 18.69 6.01 -12.93
CA LYS A 101 18.68 7.15 -13.87
C LYS A 101 17.35 7.29 -14.57
N ASP A 102 16.93 8.54 -14.74
CA ASP A 102 15.73 8.95 -15.47
C ASP A 102 16.06 9.14 -16.97
N VAL A 103 16.66 8.14 -17.61
CA VAL A 103 16.97 8.20 -19.04
C VAL A 103 15.91 7.39 -19.79
N VAL A 104 15.15 8.09 -20.63
CA VAL A 104 14.31 7.47 -21.63
C VAL A 104 15.22 7.02 -22.78
N GLU A 105 15.91 5.90 -22.60
CA GLU A 105 16.71 5.30 -23.67
C GLU A 105 15.79 4.68 -24.72
N HIS A 106 15.13 5.53 -25.52
CA HIS A 106 14.44 5.13 -26.76
C HIS A 106 15.43 4.71 -27.85
N LYS A 107 16.54 4.03 -27.51
CA LYS A 107 17.46 3.41 -28.47
C LYS A 107 18.20 2.20 -27.88
N VAL A 108 17.62 1.47 -26.93
CA VAL A 108 18.02 0.07 -26.79
C VAL A 108 17.22 -0.67 -27.85
N LYS A 109 17.90 -0.96 -28.96
CA LYS A 109 17.51 -1.97 -29.94
C LYS A 109 16.74 -3.05 -29.20
N GLN A 110 15.58 -3.43 -29.72
CA GLN A 110 14.97 -4.71 -29.40
C GLN A 110 16.02 -5.80 -29.68
N VAL A 111 16.95 -6.01 -28.74
CA VAL A 111 17.42 -7.33 -28.43
C VAL A 111 16.16 -7.94 -27.86
N LEU A 112 15.43 -8.55 -28.79
CA LEU A 112 14.53 -9.66 -28.61
C LEU A 112 15.23 -10.69 -27.70
N VAL A 113 15.35 -10.35 -26.42
CA VAL A 113 14.92 -11.24 -25.38
C VAL A 113 13.40 -11.20 -25.61
N ARG A 114 12.79 -12.00 -26.52
CA ARG A 114 12.74 -13.45 -26.38
C ARG A 114 13.26 -13.83 -25.01
N THR A 115 12.59 -13.28 -23.99
CA THR A 115 12.09 -14.14 -22.94
C THR A 115 11.65 -15.35 -23.73
N LYS A 116 12.36 -16.45 -23.56
CA LYS A 116 11.60 -17.66 -23.39
C LYS A 116 10.55 -17.25 -22.33
N GLU A 117 9.40 -16.73 -22.78
CA GLU A 117 8.19 -17.45 -22.49
C GLU A 117 8.65 -18.87 -22.72
N GLU A 118 9.04 -19.51 -21.60
CA GLU A 118 8.81 -20.93 -21.49
C GLU A 118 7.42 -21.03 -22.06
N GLU A 119 7.36 -21.45 -23.32
CA GLU A 119 6.14 -21.81 -23.98
C GLU A 119 5.66 -22.90 -23.04
N ILE A 120 4.90 -22.48 -22.03
CA ILE A 120 4.38 -23.37 -21.01
C ILE A 120 3.65 -24.35 -21.91
N PRO A 121 4.15 -25.60 -22.03
CA PRO A 121 3.59 -26.54 -22.97
C PRO A 121 2.10 -26.50 -22.72
N GLU A 122 1.33 -26.21 -23.77
CA GLU A 122 -0.11 -25.96 -23.68
C GLU A 122 -0.67 -26.97 -22.68
N PRO A 123 -1.16 -26.50 -21.51
CA PRO A 123 -1.38 -27.38 -20.38
C PRO A 123 -2.27 -28.49 -20.86
N ASP A 124 -1.83 -29.73 -20.63
CA ASP A 124 -2.57 -30.89 -21.06
C ASP A 124 -4.03 -30.73 -20.58
N ARG A 125 -5.01 -30.91 -21.46
CA ARG A 125 -6.44 -30.75 -21.13
C ARG A 125 -6.82 -31.48 -19.83
N PHE A 126 -6.16 -32.60 -19.55
CA PHE A 126 -6.29 -33.32 -18.29
C PHE A 126 -5.84 -32.48 -17.07
N GLU A 127 -4.68 -31.83 -17.14
CA GLU A 127 -4.15 -30.94 -16.10
C GLU A 127 -5.05 -29.71 -15.92
N GLU A 128 -5.59 -29.13 -17.00
CA GLU A 128 -6.59 -28.06 -16.91
C GLU A 128 -7.80 -28.50 -16.08
N LEU A 129 -8.37 -29.68 -16.37
CA LEU A 129 -9.53 -30.20 -15.65
C LEU A 129 -9.24 -30.44 -14.16
N VAL A 130 -8.03 -30.90 -13.82
CA VAL A 130 -7.58 -31.05 -12.42
C VAL A 130 -7.55 -29.71 -11.71
N ASN A 131 -7.02 -28.67 -12.37
CA ASN A 131 -6.97 -27.32 -11.82
C ASN A 131 -8.37 -26.73 -11.64
N GLU A 132 -9.24 -26.87 -12.64
CA GLU A 132 -10.62 -26.40 -12.55
C GLU A 132 -11.39 -27.10 -11.41
N VAL A 133 -11.21 -28.42 -11.20
CA VAL A 133 -11.82 -29.13 -10.06
C VAL A 133 -11.32 -28.56 -8.73
N ARG A 134 -10.01 -28.26 -8.63
CA ARG A 134 -9.41 -27.66 -7.44
C ARG A 134 -10.01 -26.28 -7.15
N GLU A 135 -10.07 -25.40 -8.15
CA GLU A 135 -10.67 -24.08 -8.04
C GLU A 135 -12.13 -24.15 -7.57
N ARG A 136 -12.92 -25.10 -8.11
CA ARG A 136 -14.30 -25.30 -7.67
C ARG A 136 -14.40 -25.74 -6.21
N ARG A 137 -13.49 -26.60 -5.74
CA ARG A 137 -13.43 -27.02 -4.33
C ARG A 137 -13.05 -25.85 -3.42
N GLU A 138 -12.06 -25.06 -3.83
CA GLU A 138 -11.62 -23.87 -3.10
C GLU A 138 -12.73 -22.82 -3.02
N PHE A 139 -13.41 -22.54 -4.13
CA PHE A 139 -14.57 -21.67 -4.16
C PHE A 139 -15.67 -22.13 -3.19
N LEU A 140 -15.97 -23.44 -3.15
CA LEU A 140 -16.96 -23.95 -2.21
C LEU A 140 -16.52 -23.76 -0.75
N ALA A 141 -15.24 -23.99 -0.45
CA ALA A 141 -14.69 -23.77 0.88
C ALA A 141 -14.75 -22.28 1.30
N GLU A 142 -14.46 -21.36 0.38
CA GLU A 142 -14.62 -19.92 0.60
C GLU A 142 -16.08 -19.54 0.86
N MET A 143 -17.01 -20.08 0.08
CA MET A 143 -18.44 -19.83 0.28
C MET A 143 -18.96 -20.44 1.58
N GLU A 144 -18.41 -21.59 2.02
CA GLU A 144 -18.73 -22.20 3.30
C GLU A 144 -18.19 -21.38 4.47
N ALA A 145 -16.97 -20.85 4.38
CA ALA A 145 -16.40 -19.93 5.36
C ALA A 145 -17.23 -18.63 5.49
N LEU A 146 -17.86 -18.18 4.40
CA LEU A 146 -18.81 -17.06 4.38
C LEU A 146 -20.24 -17.45 4.83
N GLY A 147 -20.49 -18.71 5.20
CA GLY A 147 -21.79 -19.23 5.61
C GLY A 147 -22.81 -19.41 4.47
N GLN A 148 -22.39 -19.25 3.21
CA GLN A 148 -23.23 -19.38 2.01
C GLN A 148 -23.09 -20.73 1.30
N GLY A 149 -22.32 -21.67 1.85
CA GLY A 149 -22.04 -22.97 1.22
C GLY A 149 -23.28 -23.71 0.71
N LYS A 150 -24.37 -23.74 1.50
CA LYS A 150 -25.63 -24.42 1.12
C LYS A 150 -26.24 -23.92 -0.19
N LYS A 151 -26.03 -22.65 -0.56
CA LYS A 151 -26.56 -22.07 -1.80
C LYS A 151 -25.83 -22.59 -3.03
N TYR A 152 -24.53 -22.84 -2.91
CA TYR A 152 -23.66 -23.17 -4.03
C TYR A 152 -23.29 -24.65 -4.09
N GLN A 153 -23.39 -25.38 -2.97
CA GLN A 153 -22.96 -26.78 -2.85
C GLN A 153 -23.51 -27.68 -3.97
N GLY A 154 -24.82 -27.62 -4.27
CA GLY A 154 -25.40 -28.43 -5.34
C GLY A 154 -24.81 -28.13 -6.71
N ILE A 155 -24.71 -26.84 -7.06
CA ILE A 155 -24.17 -26.37 -8.34
C ILE A 155 -22.71 -26.82 -8.49
N ILE A 156 -21.89 -26.53 -7.48
CA ILE A 156 -20.46 -26.84 -7.52
C ILE A 156 -20.20 -28.35 -7.60
N LEU A 157 -20.95 -29.16 -6.84
CA LEU A 157 -20.82 -30.62 -6.91
C LEU A 157 -21.18 -31.18 -8.29
N THR A 158 -22.19 -30.59 -8.96
CA THR A 158 -22.54 -31.00 -10.33
C THR A 158 -21.44 -30.64 -11.32
N GLU A 159 -20.81 -29.48 -11.20
CA GLU A 159 -19.70 -29.07 -12.07
C GLU A 159 -18.44 -29.89 -11.83
N ILE A 160 -18.11 -30.19 -10.56
CA ILE A 160 -17.03 -31.12 -10.22
C ILE A 160 -17.31 -32.48 -10.86
N SER A 161 -18.53 -32.99 -10.75
CA SER A 161 -18.91 -34.28 -11.34
C SER A 161 -18.81 -34.26 -12.88
N GLN A 162 -19.16 -33.15 -13.52
CA GLN A 162 -19.01 -32.97 -14.97
C GLN A 162 -17.54 -33.01 -15.39
N LYS A 163 -16.67 -32.28 -14.69
CA LYS A 163 -15.23 -32.25 -14.96
C LYS A 163 -14.57 -33.61 -14.71
N MET A 164 -14.96 -34.31 -13.64
CA MET A 164 -14.52 -35.68 -13.36
C MET A 164 -14.87 -36.63 -14.51
N ARG A 165 -16.10 -36.55 -15.04
CA ARG A 165 -16.52 -37.37 -16.18
C ARG A 165 -15.70 -37.06 -17.44
N GLU A 166 -15.40 -35.79 -17.69
CA GLU A 166 -14.55 -35.40 -18.82
C GLU A 166 -13.15 -36.00 -18.70
N MET A 167 -12.56 -35.97 -17.50
CA MET A 167 -11.27 -36.61 -17.22
C MET A 167 -11.32 -38.12 -17.48
N GLU A 168 -12.35 -38.82 -17.00
CA GLU A 168 -12.52 -40.27 -17.24
C GLU A 168 -12.61 -40.61 -18.73
N ILE A 169 -13.25 -39.77 -19.53
CA ILE A 169 -13.36 -39.98 -20.99
C ILE A 169 -12.00 -39.80 -21.66
N LEU A 170 -11.24 -38.78 -21.27
CA LEU A 170 -9.88 -38.55 -21.80
C LEU A 170 -8.94 -39.70 -21.45
N ASP A 171 -8.99 -40.19 -20.21
CA ASP A 171 -8.16 -41.31 -19.75
C ASP A 171 -8.48 -42.60 -20.50
N LYS A 172 -9.77 -42.89 -20.72
CA LYS A 172 -10.20 -44.03 -21.55
C LYS A 172 -9.66 -43.94 -22.98
N LYS A 173 -9.79 -42.78 -23.63
CA LYS A 173 -9.27 -42.56 -24.99
C LYS A 173 -7.76 -42.81 -25.07
N ARG A 174 -6.99 -42.25 -24.13
CA ARG A 174 -5.53 -42.48 -24.06
C ARG A 174 -5.18 -43.95 -23.87
N SER A 175 -5.93 -44.65 -23.01
CA SER A 175 -5.72 -46.08 -22.79
C SER A 175 -6.06 -46.93 -24.02
N GLU A 176 -7.01 -46.50 -24.84
CA GLU A 176 -7.36 -47.14 -26.12
C GLU A 176 -6.27 -46.92 -27.17
N GLU A 177 -5.82 -45.68 -27.34
CA GLU A 177 -4.72 -45.32 -28.24
C GLU A 177 -3.44 -46.08 -27.89
N MET A 178 -3.08 -46.15 -26.61
CA MET A 178 -1.92 -46.91 -26.13
C MET A 178 -2.05 -48.41 -26.45
N ARG A 179 -3.23 -49.00 -26.24
CA ARG A 179 -3.49 -50.41 -26.59
C ARG A 179 -3.37 -50.64 -28.09
N GLU A 180 -3.89 -49.73 -28.92
CA GLU A 180 -3.81 -49.83 -30.38
C GLU A 180 -2.35 -49.82 -30.86
N ILE A 181 -1.54 -48.89 -30.36
CA ILE A 181 -0.10 -48.79 -30.68
C ILE A 181 0.61 -50.09 -30.33
N MET A 182 0.41 -50.60 -29.10
CA MET A 182 1.01 -51.87 -28.68
C MET A 182 0.65 -53.02 -29.64
N THR A 183 -0.62 -53.15 -30.04
CA THR A 183 -1.04 -54.23 -30.96
C THR A 183 -0.49 -54.10 -32.38
N LYS A 184 -0.26 -52.87 -32.87
CA LYS A 184 0.37 -52.61 -34.17
C LYS A 184 1.84 -53.01 -34.18
N ASP A 185 2.56 -52.75 -33.09
CA ASP A 185 3.98 -53.11 -32.98
C ASP A 185 4.20 -54.63 -32.97
N PHE A 186 3.26 -55.42 -32.42
CA PHE A 186 3.33 -56.89 -32.45
C PHE A 186 3.00 -57.52 -33.81
N THR A 187 2.23 -56.85 -34.66
CA THR A 187 1.82 -57.39 -35.98
C THR A 187 2.83 -57.10 -37.09
N GLY A 188 3.77 -56.16 -36.88
CA GLY A 188 4.86 -55.84 -37.81
C GLY A 188 6.03 -56.84 -37.85
N GLY A 189 6.13 -57.75 -36.87
CA GLY A 189 7.28 -58.65 -36.69
C GLY A 189 7.24 -60.00 -37.41
N ASN A 190 6.11 -60.41 -38.00
CA ASN A 190 5.94 -61.73 -38.64
C ASN A 190 5.95 -61.66 -40.18
N ARG A 191 6.97 -60.99 -40.76
CA ARG A 191 7.32 -61.12 -42.17
C ARG A 191 8.85 -61.17 -42.33
N SER A 192 9.42 -62.34 -42.11
CA SER A 192 10.78 -62.73 -42.56
C SER A 192 10.81 -64.24 -42.78
#